data_AF-A0A7C7FND7-F1
#
_entry.id   AF-A0A7C7FND7-F1
#
_cell.length_a   1.000
_cell.length_b   1.000
_cell.length_c   1.000
_cell.angle_alpha   90.00
_cell.angle_beta   90.00
_cell.angle_gamma   90.00
#
_symmetry.space_group_name_H-M   'P 1'
#
loop_
_entity.id
_entity.type
_entity.pdbx_description
1 polymer ?
#
loop_
_entity_poly.entity_id
_entity_poly.type
_entity_poly.pdbx_seq_one_letter_code
_entity_poly.pdbx_strand_id
1 'polypeptide(L)'
;MFDIECYKNYFLLGLKNIGSGNTLYFEMHNDDNSNFDREKIKRLLTNNTIAGFNSENYDIPMIKGALMGMTNQQLKNLSDTIIVKNKKYWEVNRQFNLPPLKLDHIDLCNVAPTFGTLKIYGGRLNAKKMQDLPIEPSATISVEDAAELRSYCLGGDLELTELLHTALLPQLELRRTMSAQYKVDLMAKSDAQIAEAVFKHELTEAGVDVHKVDIPEGTEFK
;
A
#
# COMPACT_ATOMS: atom_id res chain seq x y z
N MET A 1 5.71 8.46 -3.28
CA MET A 1 4.80 8.15 -2.17
C MET A 1 3.37 8.26 -2.67
N PHE A 2 2.47 7.44 -2.14
CA PHE A 2 1.04 7.50 -2.46
C PHE A 2 0.19 7.13 -1.25
N ASP A 3 -1.06 7.56 -1.29
CA ASP A 3 -2.09 7.35 -0.28
C ASP A 3 -3.47 7.53 -0.92
N ILE A 4 -4.52 6.94 -0.36
CA ILE A 4 -5.88 7.02 -0.91
C ILE A 4 -6.94 7.35 0.14
N GLU A 5 -8.00 8.03 -0.30
CA GLU A 5 -9.21 8.23 0.51
C GLU A 5 -10.41 7.60 -0.19
N CYS A 6 -11.29 6.94 0.56
CA CYS A 6 -12.48 6.29 0.01
C CYS A 6 -13.73 6.52 0.86
N TYR A 7 -14.75 7.08 0.22
CA TYR A 7 -16.10 7.28 0.76
C TYR A 7 -17.13 6.79 -0.25
N LYS A 8 -18.41 6.73 0.14
CA LYS A 8 -19.48 6.17 -0.70
C LYS A 8 -19.68 6.86 -2.04
N ASN A 9 -19.36 8.15 -2.11
CA ASN A 9 -19.48 8.98 -3.31
C ASN A 9 -18.16 9.68 -3.68
N TYR A 10 -17.04 9.30 -3.07
CA TYR A 10 -15.76 9.96 -3.32
C TYR A 10 -14.58 8.99 -3.23
N PHE A 11 -13.62 9.15 -4.13
CA PHE A 11 -12.37 8.40 -4.12
C PHE A 11 -11.24 9.36 -4.49
N LEU A 12 -10.14 9.33 -3.74
CA LEU A 12 -8.94 10.13 -3.98
C LEU A 12 -7.72 9.22 -4.05
N LEU A 13 -6.83 9.48 -4.99
CA LEU A 13 -5.47 8.97 -5.03
C LEU A 13 -4.51 10.16 -4.98
N GLY A 14 -3.77 10.29 -3.89
CA GLY A 14 -2.69 11.26 -3.73
C GLY A 14 -1.34 10.66 -4.12
N LEU A 15 -0.51 11.44 -4.78
CA LEU A 15 0.85 11.10 -5.16
C LEU A 15 1.81 12.23 -4.76
N LYS A 16 2.96 11.87 -4.20
CA LYS A 16 4.06 12.79 -3.92
C LYS A 16 5.38 12.26 -4.45
N ASN A 17 6.11 13.09 -5.19
CA ASN A 17 7.50 12.84 -5.57
C ASN A 17 8.43 13.32 -4.45
N ILE A 18 9.25 12.42 -3.89
CA ILE A 18 10.15 12.76 -2.77
C ILE A 18 11.26 13.72 -3.20
N GLY A 19 11.78 13.59 -4.41
CA GLY A 19 12.92 14.39 -4.88
C GLY A 19 12.55 15.85 -5.12
N SER A 20 11.39 16.10 -5.75
CA SER A 20 10.94 17.46 -6.07
C SER A 20 9.96 18.05 -5.07
N GLY A 21 9.34 17.22 -4.21
CA GLY A 21 8.25 17.63 -3.33
C GLY A 21 6.91 17.83 -4.07
N ASN A 22 6.87 17.68 -5.40
CA ASN A 22 5.67 17.90 -6.19
C ASN A 22 4.60 16.87 -5.83
N THR A 23 3.38 17.36 -5.61
CA THR A 23 2.19 16.54 -5.39
C THR A 23 1.29 16.54 -6.62
N LEU A 24 0.59 15.42 -6.81
CA LEU A 24 -0.44 15.24 -7.82
C LEU A 24 -1.57 14.45 -7.16
N TYR A 25 -2.80 14.68 -7.58
CA TYR A 25 -3.92 13.87 -7.16
C TYR A 25 -4.85 13.54 -8.32
N PHE A 26 -5.61 12.47 -8.14
CA PHE A 26 -6.68 12.04 -9.02
C PHE A 26 -7.89 11.70 -8.17
N GLU A 27 -9.07 12.08 -8.61
CA GLU A 27 -10.28 11.86 -7.80
C GLU A 27 -11.50 11.52 -8.65
N MET A 28 -12.45 10.84 -8.01
CA MET A 28 -13.80 10.63 -8.53
C MET A 28 -14.80 11.09 -7.49
N HIS A 29 -15.72 11.99 -7.87
CA HIS A 29 -16.77 12.50 -6.98
C HIS A 29 -18.14 12.31 -7.65
N ASN A 30 -19.03 11.56 -7.00
CA ASN A 30 -20.33 11.15 -7.57
C ASN A 30 -20.18 10.48 -8.95
N ASP A 31 -19.18 9.60 -9.07
CA ASP A 31 -18.81 8.90 -10.30
C ASP A 31 -18.31 9.79 -11.46
N ASP A 32 -18.17 11.11 -11.25
CA ASP A 32 -17.45 11.97 -12.18
C ASP A 32 -15.97 11.61 -12.16
N ASN A 33 -15.48 11.13 -13.30
CA ASN A 33 -14.10 10.67 -13.50
C ASN A 33 -13.28 11.64 -14.37
N SER A 34 -13.76 12.87 -14.58
CA SER A 34 -13.06 13.90 -15.36
C SER A 34 -11.65 14.20 -14.84
N ASN A 35 -11.43 14.06 -13.52
CA ASN A 35 -10.12 14.19 -12.86
C ASN A 35 -9.47 12.84 -12.49
N PHE A 36 -9.90 11.73 -13.11
CA PHE A 36 -9.38 10.39 -12.87
C PHE A 36 -8.86 9.73 -14.15
N ASP A 37 -7.74 10.26 -14.67
CA ASP A 37 -7.07 9.75 -15.86
C ASP A 37 -6.37 8.41 -15.57
N ARG A 38 -7.09 7.31 -15.83
CA ARG A 38 -6.65 5.93 -15.57
C ARG A 38 -5.35 5.57 -16.29
N GLU A 39 -5.16 6.03 -17.53
CA GLU A 39 -3.96 5.73 -18.31
C GLU A 39 -2.74 6.47 -17.77
N LYS A 40 -2.91 7.73 -17.36
CA LYS A 40 -1.86 8.48 -16.68
C LYS A 40 -1.52 7.87 -15.32
N ILE A 41 -2.51 7.50 -14.52
CA ILE A 41 -2.29 6.82 -13.23
C ILE A 41 -1.50 5.55 -13.46
N LYS A 42 -1.96 4.66 -14.35
CA LYS A 42 -1.29 3.40 -14.64
C LYS A 42 0.16 3.62 -15.06
N ARG A 43 0.42 4.56 -15.97
CA ARG A 43 1.78 4.93 -16.40
C ARG A 43 2.65 5.43 -15.25
N LEU A 44 2.11 6.28 -14.37
CA LEU A 44 2.85 6.81 -13.22
C LEU A 44 3.20 5.70 -12.24
N LEU A 45 2.27 4.79 -11.95
CA LEU A 45 2.48 3.71 -11.00
C LEU A 45 3.41 2.62 -11.53
N THR A 46 3.38 2.31 -12.84
CA THR A 46 4.21 1.24 -13.42
C THR A 46 5.62 1.67 -13.78
N ASN A 47 5.86 2.97 -14.00
CA ASN A 47 7.16 3.48 -14.43
C ASN A 47 8.03 4.00 -13.29
N ASN A 48 7.54 3.94 -12.05
CA ASN A 48 8.24 4.43 -10.87
C ASN A 48 8.16 3.41 -9.74
N THR A 49 9.18 3.38 -8.89
CA THR A 49 9.07 2.76 -7.57
C THR A 49 8.11 3.58 -6.72
N ILE A 50 7.05 2.95 -6.22
CA ILE A 50 6.04 3.60 -5.38
C ILE A 50 6.11 3.03 -3.96
N ALA A 51 5.83 3.86 -2.96
CA ALA A 51 5.63 3.38 -1.60
C ALA A 51 4.46 4.08 -0.93
N GLY A 52 3.80 3.34 -0.05
CA GLY A 52 2.68 3.77 0.79
C GLY A 52 2.71 3.00 2.11
N PHE A 53 1.77 3.28 3.00
CA PHE A 53 1.72 2.66 4.33
C PHE A 53 0.55 1.69 4.45
N ASN A 54 0.82 0.41 4.76
CA ASN A 54 -0.18 -0.68 4.75
C ASN A 54 -0.92 -0.80 3.40
N SER A 55 -0.18 -0.49 2.34
CA SER A 55 -0.73 -0.28 1.01
C SER A 55 -0.91 -1.59 0.24
N GLU A 56 -0.17 -2.65 0.54
CA GLU A 56 -0.36 -3.96 -0.08
C GLU A 56 -1.76 -4.52 0.24
N ASN A 57 -2.20 -4.33 1.48
CA ASN A 57 -3.44 -4.90 1.99
C ASN A 57 -4.69 -4.07 1.63
N TYR A 58 -4.55 -2.76 1.48
CA TYR A 58 -5.68 -1.85 1.31
C TYR A 58 -5.62 -1.05 0.01
N ASP A 59 -4.64 -0.16 -0.14
CA ASP A 59 -4.57 0.79 -1.24
C ASP A 59 -4.44 0.12 -2.61
N ILE A 60 -3.58 -0.90 -2.73
CA ILE A 60 -3.35 -1.58 -4.02
C ILE A 60 -4.64 -2.25 -4.56
N PRO A 61 -5.39 -3.04 -3.76
CA PRO A 61 -6.73 -3.50 -4.15
C PRO A 61 -7.67 -2.37 -4.58
N MET A 62 -7.70 -1.26 -3.84
CA MET A 62 -8.57 -0.11 -4.13
C MET A 62 -8.20 0.56 -5.45
N ILE A 63 -6.91 0.80 -5.69
CA ILE A 63 -6.39 1.34 -6.96
C ILE A 63 -6.72 0.40 -8.13
N LYS A 64 -6.57 -0.93 -7.96
CA LYS A 64 -6.98 -1.89 -8.99
C LYS A 64 -8.47 -1.77 -9.33
N GLY A 65 -9.33 -1.66 -8.32
CA GLY A 65 -10.77 -1.44 -8.51
C GLY A 65 -11.06 -0.15 -9.28
N ALA A 66 -10.39 0.94 -8.92
CA ALA A 66 -10.57 2.25 -9.55
C ALA A 66 -10.08 2.25 -11.01
N LEU A 67 -8.93 1.62 -11.29
CA LEU A 67 -8.40 1.45 -12.65
C LEU A 67 -9.25 0.52 -13.51
N MET A 68 -9.87 -0.50 -12.92
CA MET A 68 -10.85 -1.36 -13.60
C MET A 68 -12.15 -0.60 -13.94
N GLY A 69 -12.40 0.51 -13.25
CA GLY A 69 -13.50 1.41 -13.51
C GLY A 69 -14.72 1.21 -12.65
N MET A 70 -14.51 0.73 -11.42
CA MET A 70 -15.55 0.70 -10.40
C MET A 70 -16.09 2.10 -10.09
N THR A 71 -17.40 2.19 -9.81
CA THR A 71 -18.05 3.38 -9.25
C THR A 71 -17.60 3.64 -7.81
N ASN A 72 -17.81 4.85 -7.29
CA ASN A 72 -17.53 5.17 -5.89
C ASN A 72 -18.24 4.21 -4.93
N GLN A 73 -19.49 3.83 -5.21
CA GLN A 73 -20.22 2.88 -4.38
C GLN A 73 -19.61 1.47 -4.42
N GLN A 74 -19.15 1.02 -5.59
CA GLN A 74 -18.44 -0.26 -5.72
C GLN A 74 -17.09 -0.24 -5.00
N LEU A 75 -16.35 0.87 -5.07
CA LEU A 75 -15.12 1.08 -4.31
C LEU A 75 -15.39 1.09 -2.81
N LYS A 76 -16.47 1.72 -2.34
CA LYS A 76 -16.83 1.69 -0.92
C LYS A 76 -17.16 0.27 -0.45
N ASN A 77 -17.87 -0.51 -1.26
CA ASN A 77 -18.16 -1.92 -0.96
C ASN A 77 -16.87 -2.77 -0.90
N LEU A 78 -15.91 -2.47 -1.78
CA LEU A 78 -14.58 -3.09 -1.78
C LEU A 78 -13.82 -2.75 -0.48
N SER A 79 -13.76 -1.46 -0.14
CA SER A 79 -13.18 -0.94 1.10
C SER A 79 -13.78 -1.59 2.34
N ASP A 80 -15.12 -1.65 2.44
CA ASP A 80 -15.80 -2.26 3.59
C ASP A 80 -15.56 -3.76 3.68
N THR A 81 -15.33 -4.44 2.56
CA THR A 81 -14.95 -5.84 2.57
C THR A 81 -13.54 -6.05 3.13
N ILE A 82 -12.61 -5.13 2.89
CA ILE A 82 -11.27 -5.18 3.47
C ILE A 82 -11.34 -4.82 4.96
N ILE A 83 -11.92 -3.67 5.30
CA ILE A 83 -11.85 -3.08 6.64
C ILE A 83 -12.87 -3.70 7.61
N VAL A 84 -14.14 -3.73 7.24
CA VAL A 84 -15.23 -4.19 8.15
C VAL A 84 -15.29 -5.71 8.22
N LYS A 85 -15.12 -6.38 7.08
CA LYS A 85 -15.15 -7.86 7.03
C LYS A 85 -13.77 -8.49 7.25
N ASN A 86 -12.72 -7.68 7.43
CA ASN A 86 -11.35 -8.11 7.70
C ASN A 86 -10.84 -9.18 6.71
N LYS A 87 -11.23 -9.08 5.44
CA LYS A 87 -10.81 -10.04 4.41
C LYS A 87 -9.39 -9.75 3.96
N LYS A 88 -8.62 -10.81 3.68
CA LYS A 88 -7.27 -10.68 3.16
C LYS A 88 -7.29 -10.23 1.69
N TYR A 89 -6.27 -9.47 1.28
CA TYR A 89 -6.24 -8.83 -0.04
C TYR A 89 -6.37 -9.82 -1.20
N TRP A 90 -5.85 -11.05 -1.07
CA TRP A 90 -5.97 -12.09 -2.10
C TRP A 90 -7.39 -12.66 -2.22
N GLU A 91 -8.14 -12.71 -1.11
CA GLU A 91 -9.55 -13.09 -1.12
C GLU A 91 -10.37 -11.98 -1.78
N VAL A 92 -10.05 -10.73 -1.48
CA VAL A 92 -10.68 -9.55 -2.06
C VAL A 92 -10.42 -9.46 -3.56
N ASN A 93 -9.17 -9.62 -3.99
CA ASN A 93 -8.81 -9.65 -5.42
C ASN A 93 -9.63 -10.70 -6.18
N ARG A 94 -9.81 -11.89 -5.58
CA ARG A 94 -10.62 -12.97 -6.19
C ARG A 94 -12.10 -12.66 -6.18
N GLN A 95 -12.65 -12.20 -5.05
CA GLN A 95 -14.07 -11.90 -4.89
C GLN A 95 -14.54 -10.82 -5.87
N PHE A 96 -13.71 -9.80 -6.10
CA PHE A 96 -14.03 -8.67 -6.96
C PHE A 96 -13.44 -8.77 -8.38
N ASN A 97 -12.83 -9.91 -8.73
CA ASN A 97 -12.16 -10.14 -10.01
C ASN A 97 -11.17 -9.02 -10.38
N LEU A 98 -10.41 -8.52 -9.39
CA LEU A 98 -9.47 -7.43 -9.60
C LEU A 98 -8.31 -7.87 -10.50
N PRO A 99 -7.96 -7.08 -11.53
CA PRO A 99 -6.92 -7.46 -12.47
C PRO A 99 -5.54 -7.50 -11.79
N PRO A 100 -4.60 -8.35 -12.27
CA PRO A 100 -3.22 -8.27 -11.84
C PRO A 100 -2.64 -6.91 -12.22
N LEU A 101 -1.89 -6.31 -11.30
CA LEU A 101 -1.20 -5.06 -11.52
C LEU A 101 0.23 -5.25 -11.03
N LYS A 102 1.18 -5.29 -11.97
CA LYS A 102 2.60 -5.42 -11.64
C LYS A 102 3.14 -4.04 -11.31
N LEU A 103 3.63 -3.89 -10.08
CA LEU A 103 4.15 -2.63 -9.53
C LEU A 103 5.50 -2.90 -8.89
N ASP A 104 6.41 -1.94 -9.02
CA ASP A 104 7.59 -1.85 -8.17
C ASP A 104 7.17 -1.09 -6.91
N HIS A 105 6.78 -1.83 -5.88
CA HIS A 105 6.04 -1.32 -4.73
C HIS A 105 6.70 -1.69 -3.40
N ILE A 106 6.76 -0.71 -2.51
CA ILE A 106 7.25 -0.86 -1.14
C ILE A 106 6.09 -0.55 -0.19
N ASP A 107 5.70 -1.53 0.63
CA ASP A 107 4.81 -1.28 1.76
C ASP A 107 5.64 -0.94 3.01
N LEU A 108 5.63 0.33 3.41
CA LEU A 108 6.42 0.81 4.56
C LEU A 108 5.98 0.15 5.87
N CYS A 109 4.75 -0.36 5.99
CA CYS A 109 4.31 -1.09 7.17
C CYS A 109 5.09 -2.42 7.35
N ASN A 110 5.58 -3.00 6.26
CA ASN A 110 6.40 -4.24 6.27
C ASN A 110 7.90 -3.96 6.48
N VAL A 111 8.30 -2.68 6.51
CA VAL A 111 9.68 -2.22 6.75
C VAL A 111 9.81 -1.59 8.14
N ALA A 112 8.75 -0.95 8.62
CA ALA A 112 8.73 -0.25 9.88
C ALA A 112 8.85 -1.23 11.08
N PRO A 113 9.62 -0.88 12.11
CA PRO A 113 9.79 -1.75 13.27
C PRO A 113 8.56 -1.70 14.18
N THR A 114 8.21 -2.84 14.77
CA THR A 114 7.05 -3.01 15.69
C THR A 114 5.69 -2.83 15.00
N PHE A 115 4.60 -3.05 15.73
CA PHE A 115 3.26 -2.76 15.22
C PHE A 115 2.86 -1.32 15.55
N GLY A 116 2.20 -0.65 14.60
CA GLY A 116 1.71 0.71 14.78
C GLY A 116 0.97 1.22 13.55
N THR A 117 0.09 2.20 13.74
CA THR A 117 -0.49 2.98 12.66
C THR A 117 0.48 4.05 12.18
N LEU A 118 0.23 4.65 11.02
CA LEU A 118 1.03 5.76 10.50
C LEU A 118 1.17 6.89 11.53
N LYS A 119 0.08 7.22 12.25
CA LYS A 119 0.07 8.23 13.32
C LYS A 119 0.96 7.88 14.51
N ILE A 120 0.99 6.60 14.92
CA ILE A 120 1.89 6.14 15.99
C ILE A 120 3.35 6.34 15.58
N TYR A 121 3.70 6.00 14.33
CA TYR A 121 5.03 6.27 13.81
C TYR A 121 5.34 7.76 13.72
N GLY A 122 4.35 8.57 13.30
CA GLY A 122 4.43 10.02 13.33
C GLY A 122 4.81 10.58 14.70
N GLY A 123 4.15 10.10 15.75
CA GLY A 123 4.45 10.50 17.13
C GLY A 123 5.86 10.10 17.55
N ARG A 124 6.29 8.87 17.22
CA ARG A 124 7.65 8.38 17.51
C ARG A 124 8.73 9.19 16.79
N LEU A 125 8.44 9.70 15.60
CA LEU A 125 9.34 10.49 14.77
C LEU A 125 9.22 12.00 15.02
N ASN A 126 8.43 12.43 16.02
CA ASN A 126 8.17 13.83 16.33
C ASN A 126 7.70 14.63 15.10
N ALA A 127 6.74 14.07 14.35
CA ALA A 127 6.18 14.74 13.17
C ALA A 127 5.66 16.14 13.53
N LYS A 128 5.96 17.13 12.68
CA LYS A 128 5.56 18.54 12.89
C LYS A 128 4.04 18.71 12.92
N LYS A 129 3.33 17.83 12.22
CA LYS A 129 1.87 17.82 12.11
C LYS A 129 1.40 16.37 12.17
N MET A 130 0.39 16.14 13.00
CA MET A 130 -0.45 14.95 12.98
C MET A 130 -1.88 15.44 13.17
N GLN A 131 -2.80 14.84 12.43
CA GLN A 131 -4.20 15.24 12.43
C GLN A 131 -5.08 14.01 12.37
N ASP A 132 -6.28 14.10 12.92
CA ASP A 132 -7.26 13.05 12.75
C ASP A 132 -7.98 13.17 11.41
N LEU A 133 -8.64 12.07 11.02
CA LEU A 133 -9.44 12.06 9.80
C LEU A 133 -10.53 13.14 9.97
N PRO A 134 -10.63 14.11 9.06
CA PRO A 134 -11.52 15.26 9.26
C PRO A 134 -13.00 14.87 9.12
N ILE A 135 -13.28 13.78 8.40
CA ILE A 135 -14.63 13.40 8.00
C ILE A 135 -14.87 11.92 8.29
N GLU A 136 -16.00 11.62 8.93
CA GLU A 136 -16.42 10.26 9.28
C GLU A 136 -16.48 9.32 8.07
N PRO A 137 -15.87 8.10 8.11
CA PRO A 137 -15.74 7.21 6.94
C PRO A 137 -17.03 6.79 6.22
N SER A 138 -18.19 6.98 6.84
CA SER A 138 -19.51 6.67 6.27
C SER A 138 -20.25 7.89 5.71
N ALA A 139 -19.66 9.08 5.81
CA ALA A 139 -20.24 10.34 5.36
C ALA A 139 -20.46 10.38 3.84
N THR A 140 -21.37 11.26 3.42
CA THR A 140 -21.45 11.71 2.02
C THR A 140 -20.53 12.91 1.88
N ILE A 141 -19.65 12.88 0.90
CA ILE A 141 -18.68 13.95 0.66
C ILE A 141 -19.33 15.05 -0.18
N SER A 142 -19.33 16.28 0.34
CA SER A 142 -19.61 17.52 -0.39
C SER A 142 -18.37 18.02 -1.16
N VAL A 143 -18.49 19.12 -1.90
CA VAL A 143 -17.35 19.67 -2.66
C VAL A 143 -16.32 20.28 -1.72
N GLU A 144 -16.79 20.88 -0.64
CA GLU A 144 -15.98 21.46 0.44
C GLU A 144 -15.23 20.35 1.19
N ASP A 145 -15.93 19.26 1.53
CA ASP A 145 -15.35 18.06 2.13
C ASP A 145 -14.24 17.46 1.27
N ALA A 146 -14.44 17.40 -0.06
CA ALA A 146 -13.42 16.90 -0.97
C ALA A 146 -12.15 17.76 -0.93
N ALA A 147 -12.28 19.09 -0.80
CA ALA A 147 -11.12 19.98 -0.64
C ALA A 147 -10.37 19.74 0.68
N GLU A 148 -11.11 19.50 1.76
CA GLU A 148 -10.54 19.18 3.06
C GLU A 148 -9.80 17.82 3.02
N LEU A 149 -10.41 16.80 2.40
CA LEU A 149 -9.78 15.49 2.22
C LEU A 149 -8.51 15.56 1.36
N ARG A 150 -8.49 16.37 0.30
CA ARG A 150 -7.27 16.62 -0.49
C ARG A 150 -6.16 17.22 0.37
N SER A 151 -6.48 18.22 1.19
CA SER A 151 -5.53 18.84 2.12
C SER A 151 -5.03 17.84 3.17
N TYR A 152 -5.93 17.00 3.69
CA TYR A 152 -5.60 15.95 4.66
C TYR A 152 -4.61 14.92 4.08
N CYS A 153 -4.94 14.34 2.93
CA CYS A 153 -4.14 13.31 2.28
C CYS A 153 -2.79 13.88 1.80
N LEU A 154 -2.81 14.97 1.03
CA LEU A 154 -1.59 15.51 0.40
C LEU A 154 -0.66 16.23 1.38
N GLY A 155 -1.22 17.02 2.31
CA GLY A 155 -0.47 17.85 3.26
C GLY A 155 -0.39 17.28 4.67
N GLY A 156 -0.83 16.03 4.86
CA GLY A 156 -0.82 15.31 6.13
C GLY A 156 -0.26 13.91 5.96
N ASP A 157 -1.07 12.97 5.49
CA ASP A 157 -0.70 11.54 5.48
C ASP A 157 0.46 11.24 4.51
N LEU A 158 0.55 11.91 3.36
CA LEU A 158 1.71 11.80 2.48
C LEU A 158 3.00 12.39 3.08
N GLU A 159 2.90 13.50 3.81
CA GLU A 159 4.06 14.08 4.53
C GLU A 159 4.54 13.13 5.62
N LEU A 160 3.60 12.50 6.33
CA LEU A 160 3.91 11.54 7.39
C LEU A 160 4.51 10.24 6.84
N THR A 161 3.99 9.77 5.71
CA THR A 161 4.50 8.63 4.96
C THR A 161 5.93 8.91 4.46
N GLU A 162 6.20 10.10 3.96
CA GLU A 162 7.56 10.51 3.54
C GLU A 162 8.53 10.63 4.73
N LEU A 163 8.08 11.17 5.87
CA LEU A 163 8.87 11.22 7.09
C LEU A 163 9.28 9.81 7.54
N LEU A 164 8.32 8.87 7.55
CA LEU A 164 8.59 7.49 7.86
C LEU A 164 9.53 6.84 6.84
N HIS A 165 9.30 7.04 5.54
CA HIS A 165 10.18 6.55 4.48
C HIS A 165 11.62 7.02 4.69
N THR A 166 11.80 8.31 5.00
CA THR A 166 13.12 8.90 5.25
C THR A 166 13.81 8.25 6.45
N ALA A 167 13.07 8.02 7.54
CA ALA A 167 13.57 7.33 8.72
C ALA A 167 13.95 5.85 8.45
N LEU A 168 13.34 5.23 7.43
CA LEU A 168 13.56 3.84 7.03
C LEU A 168 14.60 3.65 5.91
N LEU A 169 15.24 4.73 5.43
CA LEU A 169 16.28 4.65 4.40
C LEU A 169 17.39 3.64 4.71
N PRO A 170 17.93 3.54 5.95
CA PRO A 170 18.92 2.52 6.27
C PRO A 170 18.44 1.07 6.04
N GLN A 171 17.20 0.78 6.42
CA GLN A 171 16.57 -0.54 6.25
C GLN A 171 16.30 -0.83 4.77
N LEU A 172 15.82 0.16 4.02
CA LEU A 172 15.61 0.06 2.58
C LEU A 172 16.94 -0.16 1.83
N GLU A 173 18.02 0.51 2.25
CA GLU A 173 19.35 0.35 1.67
C GLU A 173 19.93 -1.05 1.95
N LEU A 174 19.74 -1.56 3.17
CA LEU A 174 20.11 -2.94 3.50
C LEU A 174 19.37 -3.93 2.61
N ARG A 175 18.05 -3.77 2.44
CA ARG A 175 17.23 -4.61 1.56
C ARG A 175 17.68 -4.53 0.11
N ARG A 176 18.03 -3.34 -0.40
CA ARG A 176 18.58 -3.14 -1.75
C ARG A 176 19.89 -3.90 -1.93
N THR A 177 20.81 -3.77 -0.97
CA THR A 177 22.12 -4.45 -0.98
C THR A 177 21.94 -5.97 -0.95
N MET A 178 21.12 -6.48 -0.04
CA MET A 178 20.82 -7.91 0.07
C MET A 178 20.10 -8.43 -1.18
N SER A 179 19.22 -7.64 -1.80
CA SER A 179 18.54 -8.05 -3.04
C SER A 179 19.54 -8.29 -4.17
N ALA A 180 20.56 -7.44 -4.28
CA ALA A 180 21.64 -7.62 -5.24
C ALA A 180 22.50 -8.85 -4.91
N GLN A 181 22.84 -9.05 -3.63
CA GLN A 181 23.64 -10.19 -3.17
C GLN A 181 22.94 -11.53 -3.44
N TYR A 182 21.68 -11.65 -3.04
CA TYR A 182 20.91 -12.89 -3.10
C TYR A 182 20.12 -13.08 -4.40
N LYS A 183 20.15 -12.09 -5.30
CA LYS A 183 19.43 -12.09 -6.60
C LYS A 183 17.92 -12.34 -6.45
N VAL A 184 17.33 -11.83 -5.38
CA VAL A 184 15.90 -11.90 -5.06
C VAL A 184 15.43 -10.50 -4.70
N ASP A 185 14.24 -10.10 -5.14
CA ASP A 185 13.65 -8.84 -4.71
C ASP A 185 13.18 -8.92 -3.25
N LEU A 186 13.89 -8.22 -2.37
CA LEU A 186 13.59 -8.11 -0.93
C LEU A 186 12.87 -6.80 -0.58
N MET A 187 12.69 -5.89 -1.53
CA MET A 187 12.10 -4.57 -1.28
C MET A 187 10.63 -4.69 -0.88
N ALA A 188 9.92 -5.65 -1.46
CA ALA A 188 8.50 -5.94 -1.20
C ALA A 188 8.27 -7.02 -0.13
N LYS A 189 9.29 -7.47 0.60
CA LYS A 189 9.18 -8.57 1.59
C LYS A 189 9.07 -8.06 3.02
N SER A 190 8.44 -8.80 3.91
CA SER A 190 8.58 -8.58 5.36
C SER A 190 9.92 -9.08 5.88
N ASP A 191 10.35 -8.66 7.07
CA ASP A 191 11.60 -9.14 7.68
C ASP A 191 11.66 -10.67 7.82
N ALA A 192 10.53 -11.31 8.14
CA ALA A 192 10.43 -12.77 8.21
C ALA A 192 10.62 -13.42 6.84
N GLN A 193 10.06 -12.85 5.78
CA GLN A 193 10.23 -13.33 4.41
C GLN A 193 11.65 -13.09 3.89
N ILE A 194 12.32 -12.02 4.34
CA ILE A 194 13.74 -11.77 4.06
C ILE A 194 14.58 -12.86 4.72
N ALA A 195 14.37 -13.12 6.01
CA ALA A 195 15.06 -14.18 6.73
C ALA A 195 14.88 -15.52 6.04
N GLU A 196 13.65 -15.90 5.68
CA GLU A 196 13.36 -17.12 4.93
C GLU A 196 14.14 -17.18 3.60
N ALA A 197 14.14 -16.09 2.82
CA ALA A 197 14.83 -16.05 1.53
C ALA A 197 16.35 -16.24 1.69
N VAL A 198 16.95 -15.59 2.69
CA VAL A 198 18.38 -15.72 3.03
C VAL A 198 18.69 -17.14 3.50
N PHE A 199 17.94 -17.67 4.46
CA PHE A 199 18.16 -19.02 4.97
C PHE A 199 18.06 -20.08 3.88
N LYS A 200 17.06 -20.00 3.00
CA LYS A 200 16.93 -20.90 1.86
C LYS A 200 18.16 -20.85 0.96
N HIS A 201 18.61 -19.65 0.60
CA HIS A 201 19.80 -19.48 -0.23
C HIS A 201 21.04 -20.10 0.41
N GLU A 202 21.35 -19.76 1.66
CA GLU A 202 22.53 -20.28 2.36
C GLU A 202 22.50 -21.81 2.52
N LEU A 203 21.33 -22.38 2.83
CA LEU A 203 21.16 -23.84 2.93
C LEU A 203 21.32 -24.55 1.58
N THR A 204 20.77 -23.99 0.51
CA THR A 204 20.94 -24.53 -0.84
C THR A 204 22.40 -24.49 -1.30
N GLU A 205 23.12 -23.39 -1.04
CA GLU A 205 24.57 -23.30 -1.30
C GLU A 205 25.38 -24.30 -0.47
N ALA A 206 24.92 -24.62 0.75
CA ALA A 206 25.49 -25.68 1.58
C ALA A 206 25.11 -27.11 1.15
N GLY A 207 24.36 -27.27 0.06
CA GLY A 207 23.95 -28.57 -0.49
C GLY A 207 22.72 -29.19 0.16
N VAL A 208 21.95 -28.42 0.94
CA VAL A 208 20.67 -28.86 1.52
C VAL A 208 19.54 -28.60 0.52
N ASP A 209 18.77 -29.64 0.22
CA ASP A 209 17.55 -29.52 -0.58
C ASP A 209 16.45 -28.87 0.26
N VAL A 210 16.14 -27.60 -0.04
CA VAL A 210 15.11 -26.83 0.64
C VAL A 210 13.90 -26.65 -0.28
N HIS A 211 12.94 -27.56 -0.17
CA HIS A 211 11.64 -27.47 -0.84
C HIS A 211 10.50 -27.50 0.16
N LYS A 212 9.36 -26.94 -0.26
CA LYS A 212 8.12 -27.10 0.50
C LYS A 212 7.67 -28.55 0.34
N VAL A 213 7.55 -29.27 1.45
CA VAL A 213 6.98 -30.63 1.44
C VAL A 213 5.47 -30.50 1.26
N ASP A 214 4.92 -31.18 0.25
CA ASP A 214 3.48 -31.31 0.10
C ASP A 214 2.98 -32.33 1.13
N ILE A 215 2.28 -31.84 2.14
CA ILE A 215 1.70 -32.66 3.20
C ILE A 215 0.22 -32.88 2.83
N PRO A 216 -0.22 -34.12 2.56
CA PRO A 216 -1.62 -34.41 2.25
C PRO A 216 -2.55 -33.97 3.38
N GLU A 217 -3.74 -33.49 3.00
CA GLU A 217 -4.79 -33.18 3.95
C GLU A 217 -5.15 -34.43 4.78
N GLY A 218 -5.20 -34.29 6.10
CA GLY A 218 -5.41 -35.41 7.03
C GLY A 218 -4.15 -36.13 7.52
N THR A 219 -2.95 -35.60 7.25
CA THR A 219 -1.71 -36.14 7.83
C THR A 219 -1.69 -35.97 9.35
N GLU A 220 -1.61 -37.08 10.10
CA GLU A 220 -1.42 -37.09 11.55
C GLU A 220 0.07 -37.21 11.91
N PHE A 221 0.55 -36.30 12.75
CA PHE A 221 1.90 -36.38 13.33
C PHE A 221 1.84 -37.20 14.63
N LYS A 222 2.72 -38.20 14.74
CA LYS A 222 2.88 -39.00 15.97
C LYS A 222 3.76 -38.30 16.99
#